data_AF-A0AAQ2FVG9-F1
#
_entry.id   AF-A0AAQ2FVG9-F1
#
_cell.length_a   1.000
_cell.length_b   1.000
_cell.length_c   1.000
_cell.angle_alpha   90.00
_cell.angle_beta   90.00
_cell.angle_gamma   90.00
#
_symmetry.space_group_name_H-M   'P 1'
#
loop_
_entity.id
_entity.type
_entity.pdbx_description
1 polymer ?
#
loop_
_entity_poly.entity_id
_entity_poly.type
_entity_poly.pdbx_seq_one_letter_code
_entity_poly.pdbx_strand_id
1 'polypeptide(L)' 'MYQDPKRVRTRYAALNLDQYEAQLIDALVDYTGIERASLLRQLVLKEALETLGVADLSLSTVPQQAS' A
#
# COMPACT_ATOMS: atom_id res chain seq x y z
N MET A 1 -22.81 -11.05 5.08
CA MET A 1 -21.51 -10.68 4.48
C MET A 1 -20.42 -10.89 5.53
N TYR A 2 -19.83 -12.09 5.59
CA TYR A 2 -18.74 -12.39 6.52
C TYR A 2 -17.48 -11.73 5.95
N GLN A 3 -16.99 -10.65 6.58
CA GLN A 3 -15.69 -10.10 6.22
C GLN A 3 -14.65 -11.18 6.52
N ASP A 4 -13.81 -11.52 5.54
CA ASP A 4 -12.70 -12.45 5.74
C ASP A 4 -11.88 -11.95 6.95
N PRO A 5 -11.80 -12.72 8.04
CA PRO A 5 -11.12 -12.28 9.26
C PRO A 5 -9.64 -11.98 9.01
N LYS A 6 -9.03 -12.52 7.94
CA LYS A 6 -7.66 -12.22 7.54
C LYS A 6 -7.49 -10.84 6.91
N ARG A 7 -8.57 -10.22 6.42
CA ARG A 7 -8.57 -8.87 5.84
C ARG A 7 -8.80 -7.77 6.87
N VAL A 8 -9.18 -8.14 8.10
CA VAL A 8 -9.31 -7.18 9.21
C VAL A 8 -7.92 -6.68 9.56
N ARG A 9 -7.73 -5.36 9.49
CA ARG A 9 -6.45 -4.69 9.72
C ARG A 9 -6.16 -4.60 11.22
N THR A 10 -5.64 -5.68 11.79
CA THR A 10 -5.27 -5.76 13.22
C THR A 10 -3.79 -5.53 13.49
N ARG A 11 -2.94 -5.70 12.47
CA ARG A 11 -1.49 -5.51 12.58
C ARG A 11 -1.11 -4.09 12.18
N TYR A 12 -0.31 -3.42 13.01
CA TYR A 12 0.22 -2.10 12.75
C TYR A 12 1.74 -2.16 12.55
N ALA A 13 2.27 -1.22 11.79
CA ALA A 13 3.70 -0.98 11.63
C ALA A 13 3.96 0.50 11.94
N ALA A 14 5.03 0.77 12.67
CA ALA A 14 5.48 2.13 12.97
C ALA A 14 6.85 2.35 12.32
N LEU A 15 7.05 3.53 11.75
CA LEU A 15 8.29 3.95 11.12
C LEU A 15 8.79 5.19 11.85
N ASN A 16 10.07 5.20 12.22
CA ASN A 16 10.74 6.39 12.69
C ASN A 16 11.38 7.06 11.48
N LEU A 17 10.97 8.30 11.21
CA LEU A 17 11.48 9.10 10.11
C LEU A 17 12.27 10.27 10.67
N ASP A 18 13.31 10.69 9.95
CA ASP A 18 13.95 11.96 10.22
C ASP A 18 13.08 13.15 9.77
N GLN A 19 13.55 14.37 10.06
CA GLN A 19 12.83 15.60 9.75
C GLN A 19 12.61 15.82 8.24
N TYR A 20 13.58 15.43 7.40
CA TYR A 20 13.51 15.62 5.94
C TYR A 20 12.63 14.56 5.30
N GLU A 21 12.75 13.31 5.75
CA GLU A 21 11.90 12.20 5.33
C GLU A 21 10.43 12.50 5.66
N ALA A 22 10.14 13.00 6.87
CA ALA A 22 8.79 13.40 7.24
C ALA A 22 8.25 14.52 6.35
N GLN A 23 9.06 15.55 6.07
CA GLN A 23 8.68 16.65 5.17
C GLN A 23 8.40 16.19 3.74
N LEU A 24 9.18 15.24 3.23
CA LEU A 24 8.97 14.66 1.92
C LEU A 24 7.65 13.90 1.85
N ILE A 25 7.35 13.08 2.87
CA ILE A 25 6.08 12.36 2.94
C ILE A 25 4.90 13.33 3.00
N ASP A 26 5.03 14.43 3.75
CA ASP A 26 3.99 15.45 3.84
C ASP A 26 3.76 16.17 2.51
N ALA A 27 4.83 16.54 1.81
CA ALA A 27 4.73 17.11 0.47
C ALA A 27 4.06 16.14 -0.52
N LEU A 28 4.34 14.84 -0.42
CA LEU A 28 3.69 13.82 -1.25
C LEU A 28 2.20 13.64 -0.92
N VAL A 29 1.83 13.71 0.36
CA VAL A 29 0.44 13.68 0.81
C VAL A 29 -0.32 14.89 0.26
N ASP A 30 0.25 16.09 0.41
CA ASP A 30 -0.37 17.33 -0.08
C ASP A 30 -0.51 17.33 -1.62
N TYR A 31 0.48 16.79 -2.32
CA TYR A 31 0.46 16.69 -3.78
C TYR A 31 -0.57 15.69 -4.30
N THR A 32 -0.68 14.52 -3.66
CA THR A 32 -1.56 13.42 -4.12
C THR A 32 -2.99 13.52 -3.58
N GLY A 33 -3.19 14.23 -2.46
CA GLY A 33 -4.45 14.27 -1.72
C GLY A 33 -4.80 12.95 -1.02
N ILE A 34 -3.87 12.00 -0.94
CA ILE A 34 -4.08 10.69 -0.31
C ILE A 34 -3.71 10.79 1.17
N GLU A 35 -4.50 10.15 2.04
CA GLU A 35 -4.18 10.06 3.47
C GLU A 35 -2.78 9.45 3.71
N ARG A 36 -1.96 10.07 4.57
CA ARG A 36 -0.59 9.65 4.91
C ARG A 36 -0.47 8.15 5.17
N ALA A 37 -1.35 7.58 5.99
CA ALA A 37 -1.31 6.16 6.34
C ALA A 37 -1.58 5.25 5.12
N SER A 38 -2.46 5.67 4.22
CA SER A 38 -2.75 4.94 2.98
C SER A 38 -1.57 5.02 2.01
N LEU A 39 -0.96 6.20 1.85
CA LEU A 39 0.19 6.42 0.99
C LEU A 39 1.40 5.60 1.46
N LEU A 40 1.75 5.66 2.76
CA LEU A 40 2.84 4.86 3.32
C LEU A 40 2.61 3.37 3.15
N ARG A 41 1.37 2.90 3.35
CA ARG A 41 1.01 1.50 3.13
C ARG A 41 1.21 1.08 1.67
N GLN A 42 0.79 1.91 0.72
CA GLN A 42 0.98 1.63 -0.71
C GLN A 42 2.46 1.54 -1.07
N LEU A 43 3.27 2.49 -0.60
CA LEU A 43 4.72 2.49 -0.84
C LEU A 43 5.40 1.24 -0.26
N VAL A 44 5.14 0.91 1.01
CA VAL A 44 5.74 -0.25 1.67
C VAL A 44 5.34 -1.55 0.99
N LEU A 45 4.07 -1.71 0.63
CA LEU A 45 3.60 -2.92 -0.05
C LEU A 45 4.14 -3.03 -1.47
N LYS A 46 4.24 -1.91 -2.19
CA LYS A 46 4.84 -1.88 -3.52
C LYS A 46 6.29 -2.33 -3.47
N GLU A 47 7.09 -1.72 -2.60
CA GLU A 47 8.51 -2.05 -2.43
C GLU A 47 8.71 -3.51 -1.99
N ALA A 48 7.88 -4.00 -1.06
CA ALA A 48 7.95 -5.39 -0.62
C ALA A 48 7.64 -6.37 -1.76
N LEU A 49 6.65 -6.08 -2.61
CA LEU A 49 6.30 -6.92 -3.76
C LEU A 49 7.38 -6.90 -4.84
N GLU A 50 7.99 -5.74 -5.08
CA GLU A 50 9.12 -5.59 -6.01
C GLU A 50 10.35 -6.35 -5.51
N THR A 51 10.68 -6.24 -4.21
CA THR A 51 11.79 -6.96 -3.57
C THR A 51 11.60 -8.48 -3.65
N LEU A 52 10.36 -8.96 -3.52
CA LEU A 52 10.03 -10.38 -3.65
C LEU A 52 10.05 -10.87 -5.11
N GLY A 53 10.22 -9.98 -6.10
CA GLY A 53 10.12 -10.31 -7.53
C GLY A 53 8.71 -10.69 -7.97
N VAL A 54 7.69 -10.42 -7.12
CA VAL A 54 6.29 -10.79 -7.36
C VAL A 54 5.56 -9.70 -8.16
N ALA A 55 6.15 -8.51 -8.29
CA ALA A 55 5.57 -7.41 -9.07
C ALA A 55 5.42 -7.72 -10.58
N ASP A 56 6.14 -8.72 -11.12
CA ASP A 56 5.97 -9.20 -12.50
C ASP A 56 4.93 -10.33 -12.66
N LEU A 57 4.46 -10.91 -11.54
CA LEU A 57 3.31 -11.81 -11.55
C LEU A 57 2.04 -10.99 -11.65
N SER A 58 1.80 -10.57 -12.88
CA SER A 58 0.60 -9.93 -13.39
C SER A 58 -0.66 -10.19 -12.58
N LEU A 59 -1.45 -9.12 -12.41
CA LEU A 59 -2.88 -9.10 -12.07
C LEU A 59 -3.76 -9.88 -13.10
N SER A 60 -3.20 -10.87 -13.80
CA SER A 60 -3.88 -11.77 -14.72
C SER A 60 -4.62 -12.83 -13.93
N THR A 61 -5.78 -12.47 -13.39
CA THR A 61 -6.96 -13.34 -13.35
C THR A 61 -8.13 -12.51 -12.82
N VAL A 62 -8.52 -11.48 -13.59
CA VAL A 62 -9.92 -11.05 -13.61
C VAL A 62 -10.66 -12.12 -14.43
N PRO A 63 -11.57 -12.93 -13.86
CA PRO A 63 -12.49 -13.70 -14.67
C PRO A 63 -13.42 -12.70 -15.36
N GLN A 64 -13.17 -12.49 -16.64
CA GLN A 64 -14.03 -11.75 -17.55
C GLN A 64 -15.33 -12.55 -17.68
N GLN A 65 -16.32 -12.31 -16.80
CA GLN A 65 -17.68 -12.78 -17.02
C GLN A 65 -18.27 -11.93 -18.16
N ALA A 66 -18.23 -12.51 -19.36
CA ALA A 66 -19.00 -12.05 -20.50
C ALA A 66 -20.45 -12.54 -20.38
N SER A 67 -21.34 -11.65 -20.80
CA SER A 67 -22.80 -11.65 -20.72
C SER A 67 -23.52 -12.82 -21.37
#